data_AF-A0A1X6NPA9-F1
#
_entry.id   AF-A0A1X6NPA9-F1
#
_cell.length_a   1.000
_cell.length_b   1.000
_cell.length_c   1.000
_cell.angle_alpha   90.00
_cell.angle_beta   90.00
_cell.angle_gamma   90.00
#
_symmetry.space_group_name_H-M   'P 1'
#
loop_
_entity.id
_entity.type
_entity.pdbx_description
1 polymer ?
#
loop_
_entity_poly.entity_id
_entity_poly.type
_entity_poly.pdbx_seq_one_letter_code
_entity_poly.pdbx_strand_id
1 'polypeptide(L)'
;MCAPGRRSIAERAAEATPSRVAAWTGAVGGPARFGKALAATAAPSHRRVKLGGQGRAASTSSGRPRIAWTYAGASKNGTRSQPVASLPNDVELPTTIVGAERKVCRLLTGNECVFLTGPPGCGKTHLVNDVVKTLRAVGLSVSVCGSSGVAAALVGGTTVHAWAGFVNGDADVATPLETVLTKVIPPAAKYRMRSAMALVIDEVGTLSAALITRLDVVLRDVWRCALPFGGLVVLFSGDFLQLAPPIGNFAFLSGAWREAFDNRAIVLDTHWRHINDRQLLDVLLRMRVGLHTTEDIQLLATRRSAKPPPNAIWLFCHTIPAKDKNEEELRQLPGPNVTYHAQDKVKVEYLTLDSARTLLDEGLKFVRVLKLRVGAVVLVPSNCLAGDGVPAGSRGWCFVFFGWGVCSTPLYGLSFRLGDLPLWM
;
A
#
# COMPACT_ATOMS: atom_id res chain seq x y z
N MET A 1 9.14 41.00 -41.08
CA MET A 1 9.97 40.42 -40.00
C MET A 1 9.03 39.77 -39.00
N CYS A 2 8.89 38.45 -39.01
CA CYS A 2 8.04 37.69 -38.08
C CYS A 2 8.93 36.78 -37.24
N ALA A 3 8.81 36.85 -35.92
CA ALA A 3 9.54 36.03 -34.96
C ALA A 3 9.03 34.56 -34.98
N PRO A 4 9.88 33.55 -34.83
CA PRO A 4 9.45 32.16 -34.80
C PRO A 4 8.88 31.78 -33.42
N GLY A 5 7.77 31.05 -33.45
CA GLY A 5 6.93 30.70 -32.31
C GLY A 5 7.58 29.82 -31.23
N ARG A 6 7.15 30.04 -29.99
CA ARG A 6 7.49 29.19 -28.83
C ARG A 6 6.79 27.84 -28.96
N ARG A 7 7.58 26.78 -29.14
CA ARG A 7 7.12 25.37 -29.11
C ARG A 7 6.64 24.93 -27.73
N SER A 8 5.69 24.00 -27.71
CA SER A 8 5.07 23.46 -26.49
C SER A 8 6.03 22.57 -25.69
N ILE A 9 5.77 22.42 -24.38
CA ILE A 9 6.60 21.62 -23.47
C ILE A 9 6.60 20.13 -23.87
N ALA A 10 5.50 19.64 -24.44
CA ALA A 10 5.39 18.26 -24.94
C ALA A 10 6.33 17.98 -26.12
N GLU A 11 6.51 18.94 -27.03
CA GLU A 11 7.41 18.80 -28.18
C GLU A 11 8.88 18.76 -27.76
N ARG A 12 9.24 19.46 -26.67
CA ARG A 12 10.62 19.42 -26.13
C ARG A 12 10.94 18.14 -25.36
N ALA A 13 9.93 17.44 -24.85
CA ALA A 13 10.10 16.19 -24.11
C ALA A 13 10.36 15.00 -25.05
N ALA A 14 9.79 15.02 -26.26
CA ALA A 14 9.95 13.94 -27.24
C ALA A 14 11.37 13.87 -27.86
N GLU A 15 12.11 14.98 -27.91
CA GLU A 15 13.48 15.04 -28.48
C GLU A 15 14.59 14.67 -27.47
N ALA A 16 14.27 14.52 -26.17
CA ALA A 16 15.28 14.39 -25.11
C ALA A 16 15.52 12.95 -24.60
N THR A 17 14.91 11.93 -25.21
CA THR A 17 15.05 10.52 -24.76
C THR A 17 16.25 9.85 -25.45
N PRO A 18 17.30 9.42 -24.72
CA PRO A 18 18.41 8.68 -25.32
C PRO A 18 17.98 7.28 -25.78
N SER A 19 18.45 6.88 -26.95
CA SER A 19 18.24 5.55 -27.51
C SER A 19 19.07 4.49 -26.75
N ARG A 20 18.38 3.42 -26.31
CA ARG A 20 18.87 2.08 -25.98
C ARG A 20 19.64 1.90 -24.66
N VAL A 21 19.02 1.14 -23.74
CA VAL A 21 19.72 0.30 -22.76
C VAL A 21 19.24 -1.14 -22.99
N ALA A 22 20.18 -2.08 -23.15
CA ALA A 22 19.90 -3.47 -23.48
C ALA A 22 19.21 -4.23 -22.33
N ALA A 23 18.26 -5.10 -22.67
CA ALA A 23 17.53 -5.94 -21.72
C ALA A 23 18.39 -7.11 -21.22
N TRP A 24 18.27 -7.40 -19.92
CA TRP A 24 18.98 -8.48 -19.21
C TRP A 24 18.33 -9.86 -19.46
N THR A 25 19.14 -10.86 -19.80
CA THR A 25 18.72 -12.25 -20.09
C THR A 25 19.00 -13.14 -18.86
N GLY A 26 17.99 -13.32 -18.00
CA GLY A 26 18.12 -14.08 -16.76
C GLY A 26 18.19 -15.60 -16.93
N ALA A 27 19.16 -16.25 -16.27
CA ALA A 27 19.15 -17.69 -16.02
C ALA A 27 19.93 -18.05 -14.75
N VAL A 28 19.23 -18.59 -13.74
CA VAL A 28 19.71 -19.49 -12.66
C VAL A 28 18.43 -20.21 -12.14
N GLY A 29 18.26 -21.50 -11.87
CA GLY A 29 19.11 -22.68 -11.76
C GLY A 29 18.56 -23.58 -10.61
N GLY A 30 18.00 -24.76 -10.92
CA GLY A 30 17.92 -25.97 -10.07
C GLY A 30 16.87 -26.08 -8.92
N PRO A 31 16.08 -27.18 -8.81
CA PRO A 31 15.03 -27.35 -7.79
C PRO A 31 15.44 -28.20 -6.57
N ALA A 32 14.93 -27.85 -5.39
CA ALA A 32 14.97 -28.70 -4.19
C ALA A 32 13.63 -29.42 -3.97
N ARG A 33 13.69 -30.74 -3.81
CA ARG A 33 12.57 -31.67 -3.54
C ARG A 33 12.10 -31.57 -2.09
N PHE A 34 10.78 -31.58 -1.83
CA PHE A 34 10.24 -32.11 -0.57
C PHE A 34 8.91 -32.86 -0.79
N GLY A 35 8.78 -33.94 -0.02
CA GLY A 35 7.85 -35.05 -0.20
C GLY A 35 6.45 -34.84 0.37
N LYS A 36 5.62 -35.85 0.07
CA LYS A 36 4.16 -35.91 0.17
C LYS A 36 3.61 -36.03 1.61
N ALA A 37 2.51 -35.30 1.81
CA ALA A 37 1.22 -35.60 2.44
C ALA A 37 1.03 -36.84 3.35
N LEU A 38 0.20 -36.63 4.39
CA LEU A 38 -0.76 -37.62 4.89
C LEU A 38 -2.05 -36.95 5.41
N ALA A 39 -3.15 -37.65 5.16
CA ALA A 39 -4.56 -37.26 5.20
C ALA A 39 -5.16 -37.22 6.62
N ALA A 40 -6.05 -36.27 6.91
CA ALA A 40 -7.51 -36.40 7.02
C ALA A 40 -8.05 -37.25 8.20
N THR A 41 -8.95 -36.67 8.99
CA THR A 41 -10.13 -37.36 9.56
C THR A 41 -11.15 -36.37 10.11
N ALA A 42 -12.41 -36.79 10.06
CA ALA A 42 -13.62 -35.99 10.03
C ALA A 42 -14.22 -35.62 11.41
N ALA A 43 -15.19 -34.70 11.35
CA ALA A 43 -16.03 -34.14 12.41
C ALA A 43 -16.87 -35.16 13.22
N PRO A 44 -17.55 -34.70 14.29
CA PRO A 44 -19.00 -34.54 14.14
C PRO A 44 -19.63 -33.32 14.83
N SER A 45 -20.88 -33.11 14.43
CA SER A 45 -21.84 -32.03 14.61
C SER A 45 -22.55 -31.96 15.96
N HIS A 46 -22.87 -30.76 16.46
CA HIS A 46 -23.98 -30.56 17.40
C HIS A 46 -24.82 -29.30 17.12
N ARG A 47 -26.13 -29.48 17.32
CA ARG A 47 -27.29 -28.61 17.06
C ARG A 47 -27.23 -27.25 17.75
N ARG A 48 -27.80 -26.24 17.08
CA ARG A 48 -28.01 -24.87 17.55
C ARG A 48 -29.49 -24.65 17.90
N VAL A 49 -29.76 -24.19 19.12
CA VAL A 49 -31.07 -23.67 19.56
C VAL A 49 -31.10 -22.16 19.33
N LYS A 50 -32.17 -21.65 18.69
CA LYS A 50 -32.44 -20.22 18.49
C LYS A 50 -33.40 -19.73 19.58
N LEU A 51 -33.12 -18.56 20.15
CA LEU A 51 -34.10 -17.72 20.84
C LEU A 51 -34.03 -16.32 20.23
N GLY A 52 -35.20 -15.79 19.85
CA GLY A 52 -35.39 -14.52 19.16
C GLY A 52 -35.58 -13.35 20.12
N GLY A 53 -35.48 -12.14 19.55
CA GLY A 53 -35.82 -10.89 20.23
C GLY A 53 -35.77 -9.73 19.23
N GLN A 54 -36.97 -9.22 18.89
CA GLN A 54 -37.24 -7.93 18.23
C GLN A 54 -36.67 -6.79 19.11
N GLY A 55 -36.12 -5.67 18.65
CA GLY A 55 -36.53 -4.76 17.57
C GLY A 55 -36.99 -3.44 18.22
N ARG A 56 -36.34 -2.30 17.92
CA ARG A 56 -36.94 -0.95 18.02
C ARG A 56 -36.07 0.12 17.33
N ALA A 57 -36.75 0.99 16.60
CA ALA A 57 -36.23 2.06 15.75
C ALA A 57 -36.64 3.44 16.29
N ALA A 58 -35.81 4.44 16.05
CA ALA A 58 -36.07 5.90 16.02
C ALA A 58 -34.75 6.58 15.60
N SER A 59 -34.64 7.74 14.96
CA SER A 59 -35.51 8.67 14.23
C SER A 59 -34.55 9.66 13.54
N THR A 60 -34.95 10.25 12.43
CA THR A 60 -34.11 11.05 11.50
C THR A 60 -33.96 12.51 11.92
N SER A 61 -32.77 13.09 11.70
CA SER A 61 -32.59 14.54 11.54
C SER A 61 -31.48 14.85 10.53
N SER A 62 -31.76 15.80 9.65
CA SER A 62 -31.03 16.19 8.44
C SER A 62 -29.77 17.04 8.68
N GLY A 63 -28.67 16.71 7.99
CA GLY A 63 -27.50 17.58 7.83
C GLY A 63 -26.43 16.99 6.89
N ARG A 64 -26.13 17.72 5.80
CA ARG A 64 -25.01 17.68 4.80
C ARG A 64 -24.23 16.37 4.57
N PRO A 65 -23.88 16.01 3.31
CA PRO A 65 -23.30 14.70 3.00
C PRO A 65 -21.89 14.57 3.56
N ARG A 66 -21.78 13.95 4.75
CA ARG A 66 -20.53 13.36 5.23
C ARG A 66 -20.37 12.04 4.50
N ILE A 67 -19.41 11.96 3.57
CA ILE A 67 -18.98 10.68 3.01
C ILE A 67 -18.14 9.98 4.08
N ALA A 68 -18.83 9.38 5.05
CA ALA A 68 -18.23 8.49 6.03
C ALA A 68 -18.35 7.07 5.49
N TRP A 69 -17.22 6.41 5.24
CA TRP A 69 -17.21 4.96 5.01
C TRP A 69 -17.41 4.25 6.35
N THR A 70 -18.65 4.13 6.80
CA THR A 70 -19.01 3.18 7.84
C THR A 70 -19.25 1.83 7.18
N TYR A 71 -18.29 0.91 7.31
CA TYR A 71 -18.52 -0.50 6.97
C TYR A 71 -19.54 -1.05 7.98
N ALA A 72 -20.82 -1.05 7.60
CA ALA A 72 -21.88 -1.62 8.40
C ALA A 72 -21.55 -3.10 8.68
N GLY A 73 -21.54 -3.42 9.98
CA GLY A 73 -21.27 -4.77 10.47
C GLY A 73 -22.19 -5.82 9.83
N ALA A 74 -21.64 -7.02 9.69
CA ALA A 74 -22.31 -8.18 9.15
C ALA A 74 -23.71 -8.37 9.73
N SER A 75 -24.72 -8.33 8.87
CA SER A 75 -26.05 -8.83 9.19
C SER A 75 -25.95 -10.32 9.53
N LYS A 76 -26.34 -10.68 10.75
CA LYS A 76 -26.51 -12.08 11.19
C LYS A 76 -27.75 -12.67 10.51
N ASN A 77 -27.69 -12.96 9.22
CA ASN A 77 -28.62 -13.87 8.57
C ASN A 77 -27.91 -14.69 7.48
N GLY A 78 -28.16 -15.99 7.50
CA GLY A 78 -27.33 -17.01 6.88
C GLY A 78 -27.22 -16.97 5.36
N THR A 79 -26.13 -17.59 4.89
CA THR A 79 -26.07 -18.40 3.67
C THR A 79 -26.84 -17.87 2.45
N ARG A 80 -26.49 -16.66 2.01
CA ARG A 80 -26.46 -16.36 0.57
C ARG A 80 -25.03 -16.05 0.20
N SER A 81 -24.42 -16.95 -0.57
CA SER A 81 -23.16 -16.69 -1.27
C SER A 81 -23.38 -15.44 -2.12
N GLN A 82 -22.86 -14.29 -1.70
CA GLN A 82 -22.99 -13.07 -2.48
C GLN A 82 -22.31 -13.26 -3.84
N PRO A 83 -22.90 -12.81 -4.95
CA PRO A 83 -22.26 -12.91 -6.25
C PRO A 83 -20.90 -12.18 -6.23
N VAL A 84 -19.93 -12.70 -6.99
CA VAL A 84 -18.69 -11.97 -7.27
C VAL A 84 -19.00 -10.86 -8.28
N ALA A 85 -18.33 -9.72 -8.15
CA ALA A 85 -18.45 -8.63 -9.09
C ALA A 85 -17.80 -9.03 -10.43
N SER A 86 -18.46 -8.68 -11.53
CA SER A 86 -17.94 -8.88 -12.88
C SER A 86 -17.73 -7.53 -13.54
N LEU A 87 -16.67 -7.40 -14.34
CA LEU A 87 -16.49 -6.25 -15.21
C LEU A 87 -17.60 -6.23 -16.28
N PRO A 88 -18.24 -5.08 -16.54
CA PRO A 88 -19.15 -4.93 -17.67
C PRO A 88 -18.40 -5.16 -18.99
N ASN A 89 -19.08 -5.75 -19.98
CA ASN A 89 -18.45 -6.02 -21.29
C ASN A 89 -18.22 -4.73 -22.11
N ASP A 90 -19.08 -3.73 -21.95
CA ASP A 90 -19.10 -2.51 -22.77
C ASP A 90 -18.86 -1.26 -21.89
N VAL A 91 -17.66 -1.13 -21.34
CA VAL A 91 -17.26 0.08 -20.59
C VAL A 91 -16.80 1.16 -21.57
N GLU A 92 -17.60 2.20 -21.74
CA GLU A 92 -17.19 3.39 -22.50
C GLU A 92 -16.24 4.27 -21.69
N LEU A 93 -15.01 4.41 -22.18
CA LEU A 93 -14.02 5.29 -21.58
C LEU A 93 -14.21 6.74 -22.04
N PRO A 94 -14.04 7.75 -21.15
CA PRO A 94 -14.15 9.15 -21.51
C PRO A 94 -13.23 9.53 -22.68
N THR A 95 -13.69 10.37 -23.60
CA THR A 95 -12.86 10.81 -24.73
C THR A 95 -11.71 11.73 -24.31
N THR A 96 -11.81 12.33 -23.13
CA THR A 96 -10.84 13.28 -22.55
C THR A 96 -9.54 12.63 -22.07
N ILE A 97 -9.55 11.33 -21.75
CA ILE A 97 -8.32 10.62 -21.33
C ILE A 97 -7.50 10.25 -22.57
N VAL A 98 -6.18 10.41 -22.46
CA VAL A 98 -5.22 10.22 -23.57
C VAL A 98 -3.98 9.47 -23.11
N GLY A 99 -3.12 9.07 -24.06
CA GLY A 99 -1.79 8.52 -23.77
C GLY A 99 -1.82 7.24 -22.91
N ALA A 100 -0.92 7.19 -21.93
CA ALA A 100 -0.73 6.03 -21.06
C ALA A 100 -1.98 5.71 -20.21
N GLU A 101 -2.71 6.74 -19.75
CA GLU A 101 -3.94 6.55 -18.96
C GLU A 101 -4.99 5.79 -19.76
N ARG A 102 -5.29 6.28 -20.97
CA ARG A 102 -6.25 5.63 -21.88
C ARG A 102 -5.85 4.20 -22.19
N LYS A 103 -4.56 3.96 -22.43
CA LYS A 103 -4.03 2.62 -22.73
C LYS A 103 -4.23 1.67 -21.56
N VAL A 104 -3.88 2.08 -20.34
CA VAL A 104 -4.05 1.27 -19.13
C VAL A 104 -5.54 1.00 -18.88
N CYS A 105 -6.39 2.03 -18.90
CA CYS A 105 -7.83 1.87 -18.71
C CYS A 105 -8.43 0.89 -19.72
N ARG A 106 -8.08 1.01 -21.01
CA ARG A 106 -8.59 0.12 -22.07
C ARG A 106 -8.22 -1.35 -21.84
N LEU A 107 -6.99 -1.62 -21.41
CA LEU A 107 -6.55 -2.99 -21.11
C LEU A 107 -7.31 -3.54 -19.90
N LEU A 108 -7.43 -2.75 -18.83
CA LEU A 108 -8.13 -3.19 -17.62
C LEU A 108 -9.62 -3.44 -17.87
N THR A 109 -10.30 -2.59 -18.64
CA THR A 109 -11.69 -2.81 -19.05
C THR A 109 -11.85 -3.97 -20.03
N GLY A 110 -10.79 -4.33 -20.76
CA GLY A 110 -10.72 -5.49 -21.63
C GLY A 110 -10.40 -6.82 -20.92
N ASN A 111 -10.48 -6.86 -19.59
CA ASN A 111 -10.10 -8.01 -18.75
C ASN A 111 -8.61 -8.40 -18.81
N GLU A 112 -7.72 -7.45 -19.13
CA GLU A 112 -6.28 -7.70 -19.16
C GLU A 112 -5.58 -7.14 -17.92
N CYS A 113 -4.77 -7.98 -17.27
CA CYS A 113 -3.91 -7.55 -16.17
C CYS A 113 -2.72 -6.75 -16.70
N VAL A 114 -2.35 -5.67 -16.00
CA VAL A 114 -1.31 -4.75 -16.44
C VAL A 114 -0.22 -4.62 -15.38
N PHE A 115 1.04 -4.81 -15.79
CA PHE A 115 2.19 -4.38 -15.02
C PHE A 115 2.71 -3.05 -15.57
N LEU A 116 2.64 -2.00 -14.76
CA LEU A 116 3.15 -0.66 -15.03
C LEU A 116 4.51 -0.49 -14.34
N THR A 117 5.53 -0.19 -15.12
CA THR A 117 6.88 0.04 -14.60
C THR A 117 7.53 1.25 -15.25
N GLY A 118 8.71 1.62 -14.76
CA GLY A 118 9.46 2.79 -15.19
C GLY A 118 10.37 3.28 -14.07
N PRO A 119 11.44 4.02 -14.38
CA PRO A 119 12.35 4.54 -13.35
C PRO A 119 11.67 5.45 -12.31
N PRO A 120 12.39 5.80 -11.22
CA PRO A 120 11.92 6.80 -10.26
C PRO A 120 11.60 8.13 -10.94
N GLY A 121 10.52 8.79 -10.50
CA GLY A 121 10.14 10.10 -11.04
C GLY A 121 9.41 10.10 -12.39
N CYS A 122 9.07 8.94 -12.96
CA CYS A 122 8.27 8.84 -14.20
C CYS A 122 6.77 9.06 -14.03
N GLY A 123 6.29 9.37 -12.82
CA GLY A 123 4.87 9.62 -12.58
C GLY A 123 4.00 8.35 -12.49
N LYS A 124 4.59 7.17 -12.19
CA LYS A 124 3.84 5.90 -12.03
C LYS A 124 2.64 6.03 -11.09
N THR A 125 2.86 6.44 -9.84
CA THR A 125 1.81 6.63 -8.83
C THR A 125 0.78 7.70 -9.24
N HIS A 126 1.22 8.75 -9.95
CA HIS A 126 0.30 9.77 -10.49
C HIS A 126 -0.64 9.15 -11.54
N LEU A 127 -0.08 8.41 -12.50
CA LEU A 127 -0.84 7.69 -13.51
C LEU A 127 -1.79 6.66 -12.90
N VAL A 128 -1.34 5.93 -11.87
CA VAL A 128 -2.18 5.00 -11.11
C VAL A 128 -3.40 5.72 -10.52
N ASN A 129 -3.19 6.89 -9.90
CA ASN A 129 -4.28 7.66 -9.33
C ASN A 129 -5.28 8.15 -10.39
N ASP A 130 -4.81 8.58 -11.56
CA ASP A 130 -5.69 9.01 -12.66
C ASP A 130 -6.48 7.84 -13.25
N VAL A 131 -5.83 6.70 -13.48
CA VAL A 131 -6.50 5.45 -13.89
C VAL A 131 -7.59 5.05 -12.88
N VAL A 132 -7.29 5.10 -11.58
CA VAL A 132 -8.27 4.79 -10.52
C VAL A 132 -9.46 5.75 -10.57
N LYS A 133 -9.23 7.06 -10.72
CA LYS A 133 -10.31 8.05 -10.84
C LYS A 133 -11.19 7.75 -12.05
N THR A 134 -10.57 7.48 -13.20
CA THR A 134 -11.27 7.19 -14.45
C THR A 134 -12.09 5.91 -14.37
N LEU A 135 -11.53 4.81 -13.85
CA LEU A 135 -12.25 3.55 -13.67
C LEU A 135 -13.45 3.71 -12.71
N ARG A 136 -13.29 4.48 -11.63
CA ARG A 136 -14.40 4.79 -10.71
C ARG A 136 -15.46 5.68 -11.36
N ALA A 137 -15.06 6.64 -12.19
CA ALA A 137 -15.99 7.52 -12.91
C ALA A 137 -16.88 6.76 -13.90
N VAL A 138 -16.37 5.68 -14.49
CA VAL A 138 -17.16 4.77 -15.35
C VAL A 138 -17.89 3.67 -14.56
N GLY A 139 -18.00 3.82 -13.23
CA GLY A 139 -18.82 2.97 -12.37
C GLY A 139 -18.15 1.69 -11.85
N LEU A 140 -16.83 1.52 -12.03
CA LEU A 140 -16.14 0.32 -11.56
C LEU A 140 -15.77 0.40 -10.07
N SER A 141 -15.98 -0.72 -9.39
CA SER A 141 -15.53 -0.92 -8.00
C SER A 141 -14.05 -1.27 -7.96
N VAL A 142 -13.19 -0.26 -7.78
CA VAL A 142 -11.73 -0.44 -7.76
C VAL A 142 -11.17 -0.46 -6.35
N SER A 143 -10.55 -1.58 -5.98
CA SER A 143 -9.74 -1.70 -4.77
C SER A 143 -8.33 -1.17 -5.03
N VAL A 144 -7.83 -0.32 -4.14
CA VAL A 144 -6.53 0.32 -4.29
C VAL A 144 -5.65 0.03 -3.09
N CYS A 145 -4.47 -0.49 -3.38
CA CYS A 145 -3.53 -0.96 -2.38
C CYS A 145 -2.12 -0.40 -2.63
N GLY A 146 -1.36 -0.24 -1.54
CA GLY A 146 0.09 -0.09 -1.58
C GLY A 146 0.79 -1.26 -0.90
N SER A 147 2.07 -1.46 -1.20
CA SER A 147 2.91 -2.46 -0.52
C SER A 147 3.26 -2.11 0.92
N SER A 148 3.28 -0.81 1.24
CA SER A 148 3.52 -0.26 2.59
C SER A 148 2.43 0.75 2.95
N GLY A 149 2.38 1.16 4.23
CA GLY A 149 1.46 2.23 4.66
C GLY A 149 1.66 3.51 3.86
N VAL A 150 2.91 3.95 3.70
CA VAL A 150 3.24 5.17 2.92
C VAL A 150 2.79 5.04 1.47
N ALA A 151 3.08 3.91 0.82
CA ALA A 151 2.61 3.67 -0.55
C ALA A 151 1.08 3.70 -0.63
N ALA A 152 0.40 3.08 0.33
CA ALA A 152 -1.06 3.07 0.40
C ALA A 152 -1.66 4.47 0.56
N ALA A 153 -1.07 5.33 1.40
CA ALA A 153 -1.50 6.72 1.53
C ALA A 153 -1.37 7.50 0.21
N LEU A 154 -0.28 7.31 -0.54
CA LEU A 154 -0.05 8.01 -1.81
C LEU A 154 -1.08 7.67 -2.89
N VAL A 155 -1.68 6.48 -2.81
CA VAL A 155 -2.77 6.05 -3.71
C VAL A 155 -4.16 6.14 -3.09
N GLY A 156 -4.29 6.76 -1.90
CA GLY A 156 -5.57 6.88 -1.19
C GLY A 156 -6.22 5.53 -0.87
N GLY A 157 -5.41 4.52 -0.58
CA GLY A 157 -5.80 3.12 -0.39
C GLY A 157 -5.40 2.54 0.96
N THR A 158 -5.29 1.22 1.00
CA THR A 158 -4.83 0.45 2.18
C THR A 158 -3.61 -0.39 1.84
N THR A 159 -2.91 -0.98 2.80
CA THR A 159 -1.90 -1.99 2.46
C THR A 159 -2.56 -3.24 1.86
N VAL A 160 -1.85 -3.93 0.98
CA VAL A 160 -2.32 -5.20 0.40
C VAL A 160 -2.64 -6.23 1.47
N HIS A 161 -1.83 -6.33 2.54
CA HIS A 161 -2.09 -7.22 3.67
C HIS A 161 -3.42 -6.92 4.37
N ALA A 162 -3.68 -5.63 4.65
CA ALA A 162 -4.92 -5.22 5.30
C ALA A 162 -6.15 -5.35 4.40
N TRP A 163 -5.99 -5.13 3.08
CA TRP A 163 -7.04 -5.39 2.10
C TRP A 163 -7.41 -6.87 2.06
N ALA A 164 -6.38 -7.73 1.96
CA ALA A 164 -6.50 -9.18 1.89
C ALA A 164 -6.97 -9.81 3.22
N GLY A 165 -6.84 -9.09 4.34
CA GLY A 165 -7.20 -9.60 5.65
C GLY A 165 -6.15 -10.55 6.24
N PHE A 166 -4.88 -10.38 5.87
CA PHE A 166 -3.74 -11.05 6.51
C PHE A 166 -3.44 -10.35 7.85
N VAL A 167 -4.11 -10.81 8.91
CA VAL A 167 -4.07 -10.22 10.25
C VAL A 167 -2.69 -10.37 10.90
N ASN A 168 -1.98 -11.46 10.61
CA ASN A 168 -0.64 -11.74 11.15
C ASN A 168 0.47 -11.38 10.16
N GLY A 169 0.15 -10.61 9.11
CA GLY A 169 1.12 -10.21 8.08
C GLY A 169 1.69 -11.41 7.33
N ASP A 170 3.02 -11.48 7.21
CA ASP A 170 3.69 -12.52 6.42
C ASP A 170 3.61 -13.92 7.06
N ALA A 171 3.27 -14.04 8.35
CA ALA A 171 3.00 -15.34 8.97
C ALA A 171 1.81 -16.06 8.31
N ASP A 172 0.82 -15.30 7.81
CA ASP A 172 -0.33 -15.86 7.10
C ASP A 172 0.07 -16.41 5.70
N VAL A 173 1.21 -15.96 5.15
CA VAL A 173 1.75 -16.47 3.88
C VAL A 173 2.24 -17.90 4.02
N ALA A 174 2.77 -18.30 5.18
CA ALA A 174 3.23 -19.66 5.46
C ALA A 174 2.13 -20.55 6.07
N THR A 175 1.08 -19.97 6.65
CA THR A 175 0.01 -20.70 7.34
C THR A 175 -0.79 -21.60 6.37
N PRO A 176 -1.29 -22.78 6.80
CA PRO A 176 -2.15 -23.63 5.99
C PRO A 176 -3.36 -22.86 5.43
N LEU A 177 -3.65 -23.05 4.14
CA LEU A 177 -4.66 -22.26 3.43
C LEU A 177 -6.04 -22.33 4.10
N GLU A 178 -6.47 -23.51 4.52
CA GLU A 178 -7.76 -23.71 5.20
C GLU A 178 -7.86 -22.86 6.47
N THR A 179 -6.80 -22.83 7.28
CA THR A 179 -6.72 -21.98 8.48
C THR A 179 -6.80 -20.50 8.11
N VAL A 180 -6.06 -20.07 7.09
CA VAL A 180 -6.10 -18.67 6.63
C VAL A 180 -7.51 -18.28 6.19
N LEU A 181 -8.15 -19.11 5.38
CA LEU A 181 -9.49 -18.83 4.86
C LEU A 181 -10.57 -18.86 5.95
N THR A 182 -10.49 -19.78 6.92
CA THR A 182 -11.57 -19.99 7.90
C THR A 182 -11.41 -19.18 9.18
N LYS A 183 -10.16 -18.96 9.64
CA LYS A 183 -9.86 -18.37 10.95
C LYS A 183 -9.16 -17.01 10.87
N VAL A 184 -8.40 -16.73 9.82
CA VAL A 184 -7.62 -15.49 9.70
C VAL A 184 -8.37 -14.42 8.93
N ILE A 185 -8.75 -14.70 7.67
CA ILE A 185 -9.35 -13.70 6.79
C ILE A 185 -10.77 -13.38 7.29
N PRO A 186 -11.02 -12.14 7.75
CA PRO A 186 -12.31 -11.77 8.29
C PRO A 186 -13.38 -11.72 7.18
N PRO A 187 -14.67 -11.96 7.52
CA PRO A 187 -15.77 -11.89 6.55
C PRO A 187 -15.82 -10.57 5.78
N ALA A 188 -15.46 -9.45 6.41
CA ALA A 188 -15.39 -8.13 5.76
C ALA A 188 -14.32 -8.07 4.65
N ALA A 189 -13.17 -8.73 4.83
CA ALA A 189 -12.15 -8.80 3.78
C ALA A 189 -12.64 -9.65 2.60
N LYS A 190 -13.27 -10.80 2.86
CA LYS A 190 -13.90 -11.62 1.82
C LYS A 190 -14.98 -10.85 1.04
N TYR A 191 -15.81 -10.08 1.75
CA TYR A 191 -16.81 -9.19 1.14
C TYR A 191 -16.17 -8.20 0.16
N ARG A 192 -15.11 -7.50 0.60
CA ARG A 192 -14.38 -6.55 -0.24
C ARG A 192 -13.76 -7.22 -1.46
N MET A 193 -13.13 -8.39 -1.27
CA MET A 193 -12.55 -9.16 -2.39
C MET A 193 -13.61 -9.54 -3.43
N ARG A 194 -14.79 -10.01 -3.00
CA ARG A 194 -15.89 -10.37 -3.92
C ARG A 194 -16.52 -9.16 -4.59
N SER A 195 -16.45 -7.99 -3.98
CA SER A 195 -17.06 -6.75 -4.49
C SER A 195 -16.11 -5.94 -5.39
N ALA A 196 -14.84 -6.32 -5.49
CA ALA A 196 -13.86 -5.64 -6.33
C ALA A 196 -14.01 -6.09 -7.79
N MET A 197 -14.02 -5.14 -8.72
CA MET A 197 -13.95 -5.39 -10.16
C MET A 197 -12.52 -5.28 -10.68
N ALA A 198 -11.68 -4.47 -10.02
CA ALA A 198 -10.25 -4.38 -10.27
C ALA A 198 -9.47 -4.19 -8.96
N LEU A 199 -8.24 -4.68 -8.94
CA LEU A 199 -7.29 -4.50 -7.83
C LEU A 199 -6.02 -3.81 -8.31
N VAL A 200 -5.72 -2.66 -7.72
CA VAL A 200 -4.50 -1.89 -7.97
C VAL A 200 -3.53 -2.12 -6.81
N ILE A 201 -2.28 -2.43 -7.11
CA ILE A 201 -1.19 -2.53 -6.12
C ILE A 201 -0.02 -1.66 -6.56
N ASP A 202 0.24 -0.57 -5.85
CA ASP A 202 1.42 0.27 -6.06
C ASP A 202 2.62 -0.16 -5.20
N GLU A 203 3.81 0.19 -5.68
CA GLU A 203 5.10 -0.19 -5.10
C GLU A 203 5.31 -1.72 -4.95
N VAL A 204 4.91 -2.46 -5.98
CA VAL A 204 4.98 -3.95 -6.04
C VAL A 204 6.40 -4.51 -5.92
N GLY A 205 7.43 -3.70 -6.15
CA GLY A 205 8.85 -4.09 -6.07
C GLY A 205 9.26 -4.66 -4.71
N THR A 206 8.60 -4.21 -3.64
CA THR A 206 8.85 -4.64 -2.26
C THR A 206 8.01 -5.85 -1.83
N LEU A 207 7.12 -6.36 -2.68
CA LEU A 207 6.31 -7.55 -2.39
C LEU A 207 7.05 -8.82 -2.78
N SER A 208 6.93 -9.85 -1.93
CA SER A 208 7.57 -11.14 -2.18
C SER A 208 6.74 -12.03 -3.11
N ALA A 209 7.40 -12.93 -3.84
CA ALA A 209 6.76 -13.95 -4.66
C ALA A 209 5.81 -14.83 -3.86
N ALA A 210 6.15 -15.12 -2.60
CA ALA A 210 5.33 -15.92 -1.69
C ALA A 210 4.03 -15.20 -1.35
N LEU A 211 4.07 -13.90 -1.07
CA LEU A 211 2.87 -13.10 -0.82
C LEU A 211 1.96 -13.04 -2.04
N ILE A 212 2.52 -12.81 -3.24
CA ILE A 212 1.74 -12.78 -4.49
C ILE A 212 1.08 -14.14 -4.77
N THR A 213 1.83 -15.23 -4.58
CA THR A 213 1.30 -16.60 -4.73
C THR A 213 0.17 -16.86 -3.72
N ARG A 214 0.35 -16.45 -2.47
CA ARG A 214 -0.68 -16.61 -1.44
C ARG A 214 -1.93 -15.80 -1.75
N LEU A 215 -1.76 -14.55 -2.19
CA LEU A 215 -2.85 -13.68 -2.59
C LEU A 215 -3.68 -14.29 -3.73
N ASP A 216 -3.01 -14.80 -4.76
CA ASP A 216 -3.63 -15.52 -5.87
C ASP A 216 -4.47 -16.71 -5.40
N VAL A 217 -3.88 -17.62 -4.61
CA VAL A 217 -4.57 -18.81 -4.09
C VAL A 217 -5.80 -18.43 -3.26
N VAL A 218 -5.69 -17.39 -2.42
CA VAL A 218 -6.83 -16.87 -1.63
C VAL A 218 -7.92 -16.32 -2.54
N LEU A 219 -7.58 -15.55 -3.56
CA LEU A 219 -8.57 -14.98 -4.47
C LEU A 219 -9.24 -16.06 -5.33
N ARG A 220 -8.51 -17.07 -5.81
CA ARG A 220 -9.08 -18.23 -6.51
C ARG A 220 -10.12 -18.96 -5.66
N ASP A 221 -9.87 -19.14 -4.37
CA ASP A 221 -10.85 -19.74 -3.45
C ASP A 221 -12.06 -18.83 -3.22
N VAL A 222 -11.83 -17.56 -2.90
CA VAL A 222 -12.89 -16.59 -2.59
C VAL A 222 -13.82 -16.38 -3.78
N TRP A 223 -13.27 -16.34 -4.99
CA TRP A 223 -14.00 -16.16 -6.25
C TRP A 223 -14.48 -17.47 -6.87
N ARG A 224 -13.97 -18.62 -6.40
CA ARG A 224 -14.22 -19.94 -6.98
C ARG A 224 -13.90 -20.01 -8.47
N CYS A 225 -12.80 -19.37 -8.86
CA CYS A 225 -12.34 -19.31 -10.24
C CYS A 225 -10.87 -19.71 -10.29
N ALA A 226 -10.52 -20.60 -11.23
CA ALA A 226 -9.16 -21.11 -11.36
C ALA A 226 -8.21 -20.15 -12.09
N LEU A 227 -8.74 -19.08 -12.71
CA LEU A 227 -7.95 -18.05 -13.37
C LEU A 227 -7.04 -17.31 -12.38
N PRO A 228 -5.93 -16.70 -12.83
CA PRO A 228 -5.06 -15.90 -11.99
C PRO A 228 -5.84 -14.84 -11.21
N PHE A 229 -5.52 -14.72 -9.92
CA PHE A 229 -6.20 -13.86 -8.95
C PHE A 229 -7.72 -14.08 -8.89
N GLY A 230 -8.19 -15.29 -9.18
CA GLY A 230 -9.62 -15.61 -9.23
C GLY A 230 -10.36 -14.94 -10.39
N GLY A 231 -9.66 -14.51 -11.44
CA GLY A 231 -10.21 -13.75 -12.56
C GLY A 231 -10.35 -12.25 -12.29
N LEU A 232 -9.90 -11.78 -11.12
CA LEU A 232 -9.85 -10.34 -10.81
C LEU A 232 -8.78 -9.66 -11.65
N VAL A 233 -9.16 -8.59 -12.36
CA VAL A 233 -8.21 -7.79 -13.13
C VAL A 233 -7.30 -7.02 -12.18
N VAL A 234 -5.99 -7.19 -12.36
CA VAL A 234 -4.98 -6.54 -11.52
C VAL A 234 -4.14 -5.52 -12.29
N LEU A 235 -3.90 -4.36 -11.67
CA LEU A 235 -2.90 -3.38 -12.06
C LEU A 235 -1.79 -3.35 -11.02
N PHE A 236 -0.61 -3.85 -11.37
CA PHE A 236 0.57 -3.72 -10.53
C PHE A 236 1.43 -2.57 -11.01
N SER A 237 1.89 -1.72 -10.10
CA SER A 237 2.78 -0.60 -10.37
C SER A 237 4.04 -0.72 -9.50
N GLY A 238 5.20 -0.49 -10.09
CA GLY A 238 6.46 -0.43 -9.34
C GLY A 238 7.71 -0.52 -10.21
N ASP A 239 8.87 -0.47 -9.55
CA ASP A 239 10.19 -0.59 -10.17
C ASP A 239 11.04 -1.59 -9.40
N PHE A 240 11.36 -2.72 -10.02
CA PHE A 240 12.16 -3.78 -9.38
C PHE A 240 13.64 -3.42 -9.21
N LEU A 241 14.11 -2.31 -9.80
CA LEU A 241 15.46 -1.79 -9.55
C LEU A 241 15.52 -0.83 -8.35
N GLN A 242 14.43 -0.69 -7.59
CA GLN A 242 14.41 0.02 -6.31
C GLN A 242 14.63 -0.97 -5.15
N LEU A 243 13.79 -0.90 -4.10
CA LEU A 243 13.90 -1.77 -2.93
C LEU A 243 13.34 -3.16 -3.24
N ALA A 244 14.14 -4.17 -2.92
CA ALA A 244 13.74 -5.58 -2.93
C ALA A 244 12.77 -5.92 -1.79
N PRO A 245 12.02 -7.03 -1.87
CA PRO A 245 11.30 -7.53 -0.72
C PRO A 245 12.27 -7.77 0.46
N PRO A 246 11.91 -7.40 1.70
CA PRO A 246 12.79 -7.59 2.85
C PRO A 246 13.19 -9.05 3.09
N ILE A 247 12.29 -9.98 2.74
CA ILE A 247 12.46 -11.41 2.87
C ILE A 247 11.90 -12.10 1.62
N GLY A 248 12.65 -13.05 1.07
CA GLY A 248 12.23 -13.90 -0.04
C GLY A 248 12.54 -13.31 -1.42
N ASN A 249 11.90 -13.90 -2.43
CA ASN A 249 12.15 -13.60 -3.85
C ASN A 249 11.23 -12.50 -4.37
N PHE A 250 11.64 -11.80 -5.43
CA PHE A 250 10.82 -10.77 -6.10
C PHE A 250 9.47 -11.28 -6.60
N ALA A 251 8.42 -10.45 -6.50
CA ALA A 251 7.06 -10.74 -6.95
C ALA A 251 6.95 -11.37 -8.36
N PHE A 252 7.76 -10.91 -9.31
CA PHE A 252 7.74 -11.39 -10.71
C PHE A 252 8.19 -12.85 -10.88
N LEU A 253 8.79 -13.46 -9.84
CA LEU A 253 9.18 -14.87 -9.84
C LEU A 253 8.03 -15.80 -9.44
N SER A 254 6.87 -15.28 -9.05
CA SER A 254 5.70 -16.10 -8.73
C SER A 254 5.01 -16.66 -9.98
N GLY A 255 4.43 -17.86 -9.85
CA GLY A 255 3.64 -18.48 -10.92
C GLY A 255 2.43 -17.62 -11.30
N ALA A 256 1.73 -17.08 -10.30
CA ALA A 256 0.60 -16.18 -10.49
C ALA A 256 0.95 -14.93 -11.32
N TRP A 257 2.15 -14.36 -11.10
CA TRP A 257 2.61 -13.24 -11.92
C TRP A 257 2.76 -13.65 -13.38
N ARG A 258 3.44 -14.77 -13.64
CA ARG A 258 3.64 -15.27 -15.00
C ARG A 258 2.32 -15.55 -15.70
N GLU A 259 1.36 -16.16 -15.01
CA GLU A 259 0.04 -16.44 -15.59
C GLU A 259 -0.77 -15.17 -15.88
N ALA A 260 -0.67 -14.14 -15.03
CA ALA A 260 -1.45 -12.90 -15.19
C ALA A 260 -0.85 -11.93 -16.22
N PHE A 261 0.46 -11.72 -16.20
CA PHE A 261 1.13 -10.69 -17.01
C PHE A 261 1.88 -11.27 -18.20
N ASP A 262 2.26 -12.55 -18.17
CA ASP A 262 3.17 -13.17 -19.13
C ASP A 262 4.43 -12.28 -19.34
N ASN A 263 4.75 -11.91 -20.58
CA ASN A 263 5.87 -11.02 -20.91
C ASN A 263 5.43 -9.57 -21.16
N ARG A 264 4.26 -9.16 -20.63
CA ARG A 264 3.65 -7.86 -20.93
C ARG A 264 3.87 -6.87 -19.80
N ALA A 265 4.42 -5.72 -20.15
CA ALA A 265 4.57 -4.58 -19.26
C ALA A 265 4.35 -3.27 -20.03
N ILE A 266 3.83 -2.26 -19.35
CA ILE A 266 3.85 -0.88 -19.80
C ILE A 266 5.01 -0.19 -19.11
N VAL A 267 5.99 0.26 -19.90
CA VAL A 267 7.16 0.98 -19.39
C VAL A 267 6.96 2.47 -19.63
N LEU A 268 6.96 3.25 -18.56
CA LEU A 268 7.05 4.70 -18.63
C LEU A 268 8.50 5.11 -18.80
N ASP A 269 8.77 5.88 -19.85
CA ASP A 269 10.09 6.38 -20.24
C ASP A 269 10.30 7.86 -19.88
N THR A 270 9.22 8.62 -19.73
CA THR A 270 9.28 10.06 -19.47
C THR A 270 9.58 10.34 -18.00
N HIS A 271 10.58 11.18 -17.72
CA HIS A 271 10.97 11.58 -16.37
C HIS A 271 10.45 12.98 -16.02
N TRP A 272 9.80 13.13 -14.87
CA TRP A 272 9.22 14.41 -14.43
C TRP A 272 9.99 15.04 -13.26
N ARG A 273 10.35 14.24 -12.24
CA ARG A 273 10.85 14.71 -10.94
C ARG A 273 12.17 15.50 -10.98
N HIS A 274 12.99 15.30 -12.01
CA HIS A 274 14.30 15.98 -12.16
C HIS A 274 14.56 16.49 -13.58
N ILE A 275 13.51 16.70 -14.38
CA ILE A 275 13.68 17.08 -15.80
C ILE A 275 14.44 18.40 -15.99
N ASN A 276 14.37 19.29 -14.98
CA ASN A 276 15.07 20.58 -14.97
C ASN A 276 16.54 20.48 -14.54
N ASP A 277 16.97 19.36 -13.95
CA ASP A 277 18.36 19.10 -13.56
C ASP A 277 18.83 17.81 -14.26
N ARG A 278 19.21 17.98 -15.53
CA ARG A 278 19.65 16.86 -16.37
C ARG A 278 20.88 16.14 -15.80
N GLN A 279 21.79 16.87 -15.19
CA GLN A 279 23.00 16.29 -14.62
C GLN A 279 22.66 15.33 -13.46
N LEU A 280 21.77 15.75 -12.56
CA LEU A 280 21.28 14.89 -11.49
C LEU A 280 20.47 13.72 -12.03
N LEU A 281 19.58 13.96 -13.01
CA LEU A 281 18.76 12.90 -13.60
C LEU A 281 19.64 11.79 -14.20
N ASP A 282 20.65 12.15 -14.98
CA ASP A 282 21.54 11.19 -15.64
C ASP A 282 22.30 10.32 -14.62
N VAL A 283 22.79 10.93 -13.54
CA VAL A 283 23.44 10.22 -12.42
C VAL A 283 22.47 9.21 -11.81
N LEU A 284 21.24 9.61 -11.49
CA LEU A 284 20.23 8.74 -10.88
C LEU A 284 19.85 7.56 -11.80
N LEU A 285 19.75 7.80 -13.11
CA LEU A 285 19.44 6.75 -14.09
C LEU A 285 20.59 5.76 -14.24
N ARG A 286 21.85 6.23 -14.25
CA ARG A 286 23.04 5.35 -14.24
C ARG A 286 23.14 4.55 -12.96
N MET A 287 22.90 5.18 -11.80
CA MET A 287 22.90 4.50 -10.50
C MET A 287 21.83 3.40 -10.42
N ARG A 288 20.63 3.64 -10.95
CA ARG A 288 19.53 2.66 -10.98
C ARG A 288 19.92 1.32 -11.61
N VAL A 289 20.79 1.34 -12.64
CA VAL A 289 21.24 0.13 -13.35
C VAL A 289 22.66 -0.31 -12.95
N GLY A 290 23.28 0.35 -11.98
CA GLY A 290 24.63 0.03 -11.53
C GLY A 290 25.75 0.48 -12.49
N LEU A 291 25.48 1.45 -13.37
CA LEU A 291 26.44 1.97 -14.35
C LEU A 291 26.95 3.39 -14.01
N HIS A 292 26.96 3.75 -12.72
CA HIS A 292 27.45 5.04 -12.27
C HIS A 292 28.97 5.14 -12.45
N THR A 293 29.46 6.31 -12.83
CA THR A 293 30.89 6.56 -13.05
C THR A 293 31.57 7.14 -11.81
N THR A 294 32.90 7.23 -11.83
CA THR A 294 33.67 7.91 -10.77
C THR A 294 33.28 9.39 -10.67
N GLU A 295 33.02 10.04 -11.81
CA GLU A 295 32.58 11.43 -11.89
C GLU A 295 31.20 11.62 -11.26
N ASP A 296 30.29 10.65 -11.43
CA ASP A 296 28.97 10.67 -10.78
C ASP A 296 29.13 10.67 -9.24
N ILE A 297 30.01 9.82 -8.71
CA ILE A 297 30.28 9.75 -7.26
C ILE A 297 30.94 11.02 -6.75
N GLN A 298 31.88 11.59 -7.50
CA GLN A 298 32.49 12.87 -7.17
C GLN A 298 31.46 14.00 -7.14
N LEU A 299 30.55 14.05 -8.12
CA LEU A 299 29.46 15.01 -8.15
C LEU A 299 28.56 14.87 -6.92
N LEU A 300 28.17 13.64 -6.53
CA LEU A 300 27.39 13.42 -5.32
C LEU A 300 28.15 13.84 -4.05
N ALA A 301 29.46 13.64 -4.01
CA ALA A 301 30.29 14.09 -2.88
C ALA A 301 30.26 15.61 -2.70
N THR A 302 30.12 16.40 -3.78
CA THR A 302 29.97 17.87 -3.71
C THR A 302 28.69 18.32 -2.99
N ARG A 303 27.70 17.44 -2.86
CA ARG A 303 26.40 17.73 -2.22
C ARG A 303 26.37 17.41 -0.73
N ARG A 304 27.47 16.96 -0.14
CA ARG A 304 27.60 16.74 1.30
C ARG A 304 27.68 18.09 2.01
N SER A 305 26.78 18.33 2.96
CA SER A 305 26.80 19.53 3.81
C SER A 305 26.85 19.14 5.28
N ALA A 306 27.71 19.80 6.05
CA ALA A 306 27.74 19.70 7.51
C ALA A 306 26.55 20.43 8.16
N LYS A 307 25.90 21.34 7.42
CA LYS A 307 24.72 22.11 7.85
C LYS A 307 23.58 21.84 6.87
N PRO A 308 22.81 20.75 7.05
CA PRO A 308 21.67 20.48 6.21
C PRO A 308 20.57 21.54 6.40
N PRO A 309 19.68 21.73 5.41
CA PRO A 309 18.52 22.61 5.55
C PRO A 309 17.68 22.24 6.78
N PRO A 310 17.07 23.21 7.49
CA PRO A 310 16.37 22.97 8.76
C PRO A 310 15.18 22.02 8.63
N ASN A 311 14.58 21.91 7.45
CA ASN A 311 13.43 21.04 7.18
C ASN A 311 13.81 19.79 6.35
N ALA A 312 15.10 19.45 6.29
CA ALA A 312 15.55 18.28 5.54
C ALA A 312 15.06 16.98 6.22
N ILE A 313 14.52 16.07 5.40
CA ILE A 313 14.16 14.74 5.86
C ILE A 313 15.42 13.88 5.84
N TRP A 314 15.74 13.29 6.99
CA TRP A 314 16.86 12.35 7.12
C TRP A 314 16.42 10.95 6.73
N LEU A 315 17.18 10.31 5.84
CA LEU A 315 16.96 8.93 5.41
C LEU A 315 18.13 8.07 5.89
N PHE A 316 17.81 6.93 6.51
CA PHE A 316 18.79 5.99 7.04
C PHE A 316 18.50 4.58 6.51
N CYS A 317 19.54 3.76 6.37
CA CYS A 317 19.39 2.36 5.99
C CYS A 317 18.80 1.49 7.10
N HIS A 318 19.03 1.86 8.37
CA HIS A 318 18.61 1.09 9.54
C HIS A 318 17.70 1.93 10.46
N THR A 319 16.78 1.24 11.14
CA THR A 319 15.77 1.87 12.00
C THR A 319 16.36 2.51 13.26
N ILE A 320 17.43 1.95 13.84
CA ILE A 320 18.02 2.45 15.09
C ILE A 320 18.55 3.89 14.91
N PRO A 321 19.44 4.19 13.96
CA PRO A 321 19.88 5.57 13.72
C PRO A 321 18.74 6.55 13.42
N ALA A 322 17.69 6.10 12.71
CA ALA A 322 16.52 6.93 12.44
C ALA A 322 15.75 7.27 13.73
N LYS A 323 15.61 6.32 14.66
CA LYS A 323 14.99 6.55 15.96
C LYS A 323 15.83 7.52 16.81
N ASP A 324 17.14 7.31 16.87
CA ASP A 324 18.05 8.18 17.63
C ASP A 324 17.99 9.62 17.12
N LYS A 325 17.97 9.81 15.79
CA LYS A 325 17.81 11.12 15.17
C LYS A 325 16.44 11.73 15.49
N ASN A 326 15.36 10.96 15.41
CA ASN A 326 14.03 11.45 15.78
C ASN A 326 13.97 11.89 17.25
N GLU A 327 14.61 11.16 18.16
CA GLU A 327 14.69 11.54 19.58
C GLU A 327 15.56 12.77 19.84
N GLU A 328 16.63 12.96 19.06
CA GLU A 328 17.43 14.18 19.07
C GLU A 328 16.60 15.40 18.65
N GLU A 329 15.92 15.33 17.50
CA GLU A 329 15.07 16.42 16.99
C GLU A 329 13.91 16.70 17.95
N LEU A 330 13.28 15.66 18.50
CA LEU A 330 12.20 15.80 19.47
C LEU A 330 12.66 16.54 20.75
N ARG A 331 13.90 16.30 21.22
CA ARG A 331 14.47 16.99 22.39
C ARG A 331 14.70 18.48 22.15
N GLN A 332 14.95 18.88 20.91
CA GLN A 332 15.18 20.28 20.53
C GLN A 332 13.88 21.08 20.42
N LEU A 333 12.73 20.43 20.27
CA LEU A 333 11.44 21.12 20.16
C LEU A 333 11.02 21.78 21.47
N PRO A 334 10.35 22.96 21.40
CA PRO A 334 9.91 23.69 22.57
C PRO A 334 8.75 22.96 23.30
N GLY A 335 8.58 23.29 24.58
CA GLY A 335 7.47 22.80 25.40
C GLY A 335 7.74 21.47 26.11
N PRO A 336 6.81 21.07 27.00
CA PRO A 336 6.97 19.86 27.81
C PRO A 336 6.76 18.59 26.99
N ASN A 337 7.40 17.50 27.42
CA ASN A 337 7.11 16.16 26.91
C ASN A 337 5.73 15.71 27.38
N VAL A 338 4.88 15.29 26.45
CA VAL A 338 3.67 14.51 26.74
C VAL A 338 3.97 13.05 26.43
N THR A 339 3.75 12.18 27.40
CA THR A 339 4.12 10.76 27.32
C THR A 339 2.86 9.89 27.30
N TYR A 340 2.80 8.97 26.35
CA TYR A 340 1.72 8.01 26.18
C TYR A 340 2.26 6.60 26.42
N HIS A 341 1.64 5.90 27.37
CA HIS A 341 1.98 4.51 27.70
C HIS A 341 0.97 3.58 27.03
N ALA A 342 1.48 2.59 26.30
CA ALA A 342 0.65 1.54 25.72
C ALA A 342 -0.03 0.72 26.82
N GLN A 343 -1.28 0.31 26.58
CA GLN A 343 -2.03 -0.58 27.44
C GLN A 343 -2.31 -1.89 26.70
N ASP A 344 -1.64 -2.94 27.12
CA ASP A 344 -1.80 -4.27 26.55
C ASP A 344 -2.92 -5.02 27.29
N LYS A 345 -3.80 -5.69 26.53
CA LYS A 345 -4.87 -6.52 27.07
C LYS A 345 -4.86 -7.87 26.39
N VAL A 346 -4.73 -8.93 27.19
CA VAL A 346 -4.86 -10.30 26.71
C VAL A 346 -6.33 -10.67 26.63
N LYS A 347 -6.73 -11.24 25.48
CA LYS A 347 -8.10 -11.70 25.23
C LYS A 347 -8.22 -13.23 25.16
N VAL A 348 -7.11 -13.94 25.27
CA VAL A 348 -7.04 -15.39 25.09
C VAL A 348 -6.46 -16.04 26.33
N GLU A 349 -7.03 -17.18 26.72
CA GLU A 349 -6.70 -17.84 28.00
C GLU A 349 -5.33 -18.53 27.99
N TYR A 350 -4.81 -18.88 26.81
CA TYR A 350 -3.57 -19.63 26.66
C TYR A 350 -2.29 -18.78 26.70
N LEU A 351 -2.41 -17.45 26.77
CA LEU A 351 -1.26 -16.54 26.88
C LEU A 351 -1.27 -15.81 28.20
N THR A 352 -0.10 -15.75 28.84
CA THR A 352 0.13 -14.81 29.94
C THR A 352 0.31 -13.40 29.38
N LEU A 353 0.11 -12.38 30.23
CA LEU A 353 0.37 -10.99 29.84
C LEU A 353 1.82 -10.79 29.38
N ASP A 354 2.79 -11.43 30.02
CA ASP A 354 4.20 -11.24 29.67
C ASP A 354 4.56 -11.94 28.36
N SER A 355 4.07 -13.16 28.12
CA SER A 355 4.25 -13.82 26.83
C SER A 355 3.57 -13.05 25.70
N ALA A 356 2.36 -12.51 25.94
CA ALA A 356 1.69 -11.66 24.97
C ALA A 356 2.45 -10.36 24.70
N ARG A 357 3.03 -9.75 25.74
CA ARG A 357 3.86 -8.54 25.60
C ARG A 357 5.08 -8.80 24.73
N THR A 358 5.82 -9.88 24.98
CA THR A 358 6.98 -10.25 24.15
C THR A 358 6.58 -10.40 22.69
N LEU A 359 5.46 -11.10 22.42
CA LEU A 359 4.94 -11.26 21.06
C LEU A 359 4.55 -9.92 20.41
N LEU A 360 3.97 -8.98 21.17
CA LEU A 360 3.61 -7.65 20.67
C LEU A 360 4.87 -6.80 20.40
N ASP A 361 5.85 -6.85 21.31
CA ASP A 361 7.11 -6.08 21.20
C ASP A 361 7.97 -6.58 20.03
N GLU A 362 7.96 -7.89 19.73
CA GLU A 362 8.66 -8.49 18.58
C GLU A 362 7.88 -8.34 17.27
N GLY A 363 6.54 -8.44 17.34
CA GLY A 363 5.68 -8.52 16.16
C GLY A 363 5.13 -7.17 15.66
N LEU A 364 5.03 -6.16 16.52
CA LEU A 364 4.44 -4.86 16.17
C LEU A 364 5.49 -3.76 16.04
N LYS A 365 5.22 -2.82 15.13
CA LYS A 365 6.06 -1.62 14.93
C LYS A 365 5.77 -0.49 15.92
N PHE A 366 4.91 -0.73 16.93
CA PHE A 366 4.49 0.30 17.88
C PHE A 366 5.45 0.38 19.07
N VAL A 367 5.66 1.60 19.57
CA VAL A 367 6.47 1.82 20.77
C VAL A 367 5.59 1.75 22.02
N ARG A 368 6.11 1.15 23.10
CA ARG A 368 5.40 1.08 24.39
C ARG A 368 5.24 2.44 25.06
N VAL A 369 6.21 3.31 24.85
CA VAL A 369 6.25 4.67 25.40
C VAL A 369 6.45 5.61 24.24
N LEU A 370 5.41 6.35 23.89
CA LEU A 370 5.46 7.40 22.87
C LEU A 370 5.58 8.75 23.55
N LYS A 371 6.69 9.46 23.31
CA LYS A 371 6.91 10.83 23.77
C LYS A 371 6.66 11.78 22.61
N LEU A 372 5.92 12.86 22.86
CA LEU A 372 5.60 13.89 21.87
C LEU A 372 5.77 15.28 22.48
N ARG A 373 6.06 16.26 21.61
CA ARG A 373 6.09 17.69 21.92
C ARG A 373 5.31 18.47 20.87
N VAL A 374 4.89 19.68 21.22
CA VAL A 374 4.34 20.62 20.23
C VAL A 374 5.41 20.90 19.16
N GLY A 375 5.00 20.88 17.90
CA GLY A 375 5.88 20.97 16.74
C GLY A 375 6.42 19.63 16.24
N ALA A 376 6.19 18.52 16.96
CA ALA A 376 6.71 17.21 16.54
C ALA A 376 6.04 16.75 15.24
N VAL A 377 6.85 16.44 14.22
CA VAL A 377 6.39 15.81 12.99
C VAL A 377 6.18 14.33 13.26
N VAL A 378 5.02 13.80 12.90
CA VAL A 378 4.64 12.41 13.10
C VAL A 378 4.15 11.77 11.82
N LEU A 379 4.15 10.44 11.82
CA LEU A 379 3.60 9.62 10.75
C LEU A 379 2.60 8.63 11.35
N VAL A 380 1.45 8.46 10.70
CA VAL A 380 0.41 7.53 11.14
C VAL A 380 0.86 6.09 10.83
N PRO A 381 1.12 5.25 11.83
CA PRO A 381 1.77 3.95 11.62
C PRO A 381 0.85 2.86 11.04
N SER A 382 -0.47 3.00 11.19
CA SER A 382 -1.44 1.99 10.78
C SER A 382 -2.76 2.63 10.34
N ASN A 383 -3.67 1.83 9.78
CA ASN A 383 -4.97 2.31 9.32
C ASN A 383 -5.97 2.60 10.46
N CYS A 384 -5.49 2.86 11.68
CA CYS A 384 -6.33 3.11 12.84
C CYS A 384 -7.23 4.35 12.69
N LEU A 385 -6.81 5.33 11.89
CA LEU A 385 -7.55 6.56 11.61
C LEU A 385 -8.19 6.57 10.21
N ALA A 386 -8.25 5.42 9.54
CA ALA A 386 -8.82 5.35 8.19
C ALA A 386 -10.31 5.73 8.16
N GLY A 387 -11.06 5.47 9.25
CA GLY A 387 -12.45 5.90 9.41
C GLY A 387 -12.63 7.41 9.44
N ASP A 388 -11.58 8.13 9.84
CA ASP A 388 -11.51 9.60 9.89
C ASP A 388 -10.89 10.20 8.62
N GLY A 389 -10.65 9.37 7.59
CA GLY A 389 -10.04 9.80 6.33
C GLY A 389 -8.52 9.96 6.38
N VAL A 390 -7.85 9.43 7.41
CA VAL A 390 -6.39 9.51 7.57
C VAL A 390 -5.75 8.12 7.38
N PRO A 391 -5.21 7.80 6.18
CA PRO A 391 -4.60 6.50 5.92
C PRO A 391 -3.28 6.31 6.67
N ALA A 392 -2.86 5.05 6.86
CA ALA A 392 -1.49 4.73 7.31
C ALA A 392 -0.47 5.42 6.40
N GLY A 393 0.64 5.90 6.95
CA GLY A 393 1.66 6.64 6.21
C GLY A 393 1.41 8.15 6.12
N SER A 394 0.22 8.63 6.49
CA SER A 394 -0.07 10.07 6.54
C SER A 394 0.88 10.79 7.48
N ARG A 395 1.39 11.94 7.03
CA ARG A 395 2.28 12.80 7.82
C ARG A 395 1.48 13.94 8.43
N GLY A 396 1.88 14.34 9.62
CA GLY A 396 1.31 15.50 10.31
C GLY A 396 2.28 16.07 11.33
N TRP A 397 1.82 17.07 12.06
CA TRP A 397 2.52 17.75 13.14
C TRP A 397 1.63 17.78 14.39
N CYS A 398 2.24 17.75 15.56
CA CYS A 398 1.53 17.95 16.81
C CYS A 398 1.42 19.44 17.10
N PHE A 399 0.22 20.02 17.07
CA PHE A 399 0.03 21.44 17.38
C PHE A 399 -0.28 21.71 18.84
N VAL A 400 -1.03 20.81 19.46
CA VAL A 400 -1.61 21.02 20.79
C VAL A 400 -1.99 19.67 21.38
N PHE A 401 -1.96 19.61 22.70
CA PHE A 401 -2.46 18.49 23.50
C PHE A 401 -3.69 18.96 24.28
N PHE A 402 -4.78 18.20 24.25
CA PHE A 402 -6.00 18.52 25.01
C PHE A 402 -6.22 17.49 26.11
N GLY A 403 -6.36 17.89 27.37
CA GLY A 403 -6.74 16.95 28.43
C GLY A 403 -8.23 16.62 28.38
N TRP A 404 -8.60 15.34 28.38
CA TRP A 404 -9.96 14.89 28.73
C TRP A 404 -9.95 14.50 30.21
N GLY A 405 -10.64 15.26 31.06
CA GLY A 405 -10.68 15.00 32.49
C GLY A 405 -12.01 14.38 32.94
N VAL A 406 -11.94 13.24 33.65
CA VAL A 406 -12.31 13.14 35.08
C VAL A 406 -11.42 12.07 35.75
N CYS A 407 -10.80 12.45 36.87
CA CYS A 407 -10.08 11.63 37.88
C CYS A 407 -8.81 10.82 37.50
N SER A 408 -7.70 11.29 38.07
CA SER A 408 -6.44 10.60 38.43
C SER A 408 -5.37 10.28 37.37
N THR A 409 -5.59 10.48 36.07
CA THR A 409 -4.50 10.61 35.08
C THR A 409 -4.94 11.49 33.92
N PRO A 410 -4.18 12.54 33.53
CA PRO A 410 -4.55 13.35 32.37
C PRO A 410 -4.34 12.54 31.08
N LEU A 411 -5.43 12.10 30.47
CA LEU A 411 -5.45 11.56 29.11
C LEU A 411 -5.42 12.74 28.14
N TYR A 412 -4.28 12.94 27.47
CA TYR A 412 -4.14 13.95 26.44
C TYR A 412 -4.64 13.41 25.08
N GLY A 413 -5.46 14.16 24.37
CA GLY A 413 -5.84 13.90 22.98
C GLY A 413 -4.90 14.60 22.02
N LEU A 414 -4.57 13.93 20.90
CA LEU A 414 -3.84 14.52 19.78
C LEU A 414 -4.79 15.01 18.69
N SER A 415 -4.56 16.22 18.20
CA SER A 415 -5.18 16.73 16.98
C SER A 415 -4.11 16.90 15.91
N PHE A 416 -4.37 16.33 14.72
CA PHE A 416 -3.56 16.51 13.53
C PHE A 416 -4.30 17.42 12.54
N ARG A 417 -3.58 18.33 11.88
CA ARG A 417 -4.04 18.94 10.63
C ARG A 417 -3.20 18.32 9.52
N LEU A 418 -3.85 17.68 8.55
CA LEU A 418 -3.22 17.35 7.28
C LEU A 418 -2.70 18.66 6.68
N GLY A 419 -1.39 18.78 6.55
CA GLY A 419 -0.79 19.93 5.90
C GLY A 419 -0.94 19.77 4.39
N ASP A 420 -1.72 20.65 3.76
CA ASP A 420 -1.55 20.99 2.34
C ASP A 420 -0.26 21.80 2.20
N LEU A 421 0.89 21.14 2.40
CA LEU A 421 2.15 21.65 1.89
C LEU A 421 2.22 21.22 0.42
N PRO A 422 2.62 22.10 -0.51
CA PRO A 422 2.73 21.74 -1.92
C PRO A 422 3.58 20.48 -2.02
N LEU A 423 2.94 19.41 -2.50
CA LEU A 423 3.59 18.18 -2.90
C LEU A 423 4.47 18.51 -4.11
N TRP A 424 5.63 19.10 -3.84
CA TRP A 424 6.77 18.93 -4.72
C TRP A 424 7.24 17.49 -4.49
N MET A 425 6.63 16.56 -5.22
CA MET A 425 7.04 15.16 -5.36
C MET A 425 7.05 14.78 -6.82
#